data_AF-A0AAV0H0M8-F1
#
_entry.id   AF-A0AAV0H0M8-F1
#
_cell.length_a   1.000
_cell.length_b   1.000
_cell.length_c   1.000
_cell.angle_alpha   90.00
_cell.angle_beta   90.00
_cell.angle_gamma   90.00
#
_symmetry.space_group_name_H-M   'P 1'
#
loop_
_entity.id
_entity.type
_entity.pdbx_description
1 polymer ?
#
loop_
_entity_poly.entity_id
_entity_poly.type
_entity_poly.pdbx_seq_one_letter_code
_entity_poly.pdbx_strand_id
1 'polypeptide(L)'
;MPTIQGLPADLIAATLCRLPVKSLLRVRCLSKSWCSEIDNSSFAQIHLRHSKEASSNLSLVLNETYLYFVNLECLNAAVKLEHPLEAQNSDPRLL
;
A
#
# COMPACT_ATOMS: atom_id res chain seq x y z
N MET A 1 30.78 7.70 -5.37
CA MET A 1 29.37 7.43 -5.02
C MET A 1 29.31 7.33 -3.50
N PRO A 2 28.42 8.05 -2.80
CA PRO A 2 28.36 7.94 -1.35
C PRO A 2 27.84 6.54 -1.01
N THR A 3 28.74 5.71 -0.50
CA THR A 3 28.42 4.39 0.02
C THR A 3 27.65 4.58 1.33
N ILE A 4 26.64 3.75 1.57
CA ILE A 4 25.87 3.68 2.84
C ILE A 4 26.74 3.34 4.08
N GLN A 5 28.06 3.23 3.91
CA GLN A 5 29.05 2.65 4.83
C GLN A 5 29.27 3.39 6.16
N GLY A 6 28.35 4.25 6.60
CA GLY A 6 28.38 4.84 7.92
C GLY A 6 27.01 4.97 8.60
N LEU A 7 25.90 4.64 7.91
CA LEU A 7 24.57 4.77 8.50
C LEU A 7 24.06 3.39 8.95
N PRO A 8 23.61 3.25 10.22
CA PRO A 8 22.93 2.05 10.69
C PRO A 8 21.77 1.64 9.78
N ALA A 9 21.67 0.35 9.48
CA ALA A 9 20.60 -0.22 8.66
C ALA A 9 19.20 0.20 9.17
N ASP A 10 19.02 0.23 10.49
CA ASP A 10 17.76 0.62 11.13
C ASP A 10 17.32 2.05 10.79
N LEU A 11 18.27 2.99 10.65
CA LEU A 11 17.97 4.36 10.29
C LEU A 11 17.58 4.48 8.81
N ILE A 12 18.20 3.68 7.95
CA ILE A 12 17.86 3.62 6.52
C ILE A 12 16.46 3.06 6.38
N ALA A 13 16.17 1.94 7.03
CA ALA A 13 14.86 1.31 7.03
C ALA A 13 13.80 2.28 7.59
N ALA A 14 14.04 2.95 8.71
CA ALA A 14 13.12 3.93 9.28
C ALA A 14 12.85 5.13 8.34
N THR A 15 13.85 5.52 7.54
CA THR A 15 13.72 6.61 6.57
C THR A 15 12.93 6.16 5.33
N LEU A 16 13.33 5.03 4.74
CA LEU A 16 12.70 4.45 3.56
C LEU A 16 11.25 4.01 3.84
N CYS A 17 10.97 3.53 5.04
CA CYS A 17 9.66 3.09 5.52
C CYS A 17 8.58 4.19 5.41
N ARG A 18 9.01 5.45 5.47
CA ARG A 18 8.12 6.61 5.38
C ARG A 18 7.82 7.01 3.94
N LEU A 19 8.52 6.42 2.97
CA LEU A 19 8.35 6.73 1.55
C LEU A 19 7.20 5.92 0.95
N PRO A 20 6.36 6.51 0.08
CA PRO A 20 5.40 5.74 -0.70
C PRO A 20 6.08 4.68 -1.59
N VAL A 21 5.37 3.59 -1.90
CA VAL A 21 5.88 2.46 -2.70
C VAL A 21 6.47 2.89 -4.04
N LYS A 22 5.87 3.88 -4.72
CA LYS A 22 6.40 4.42 -5.99
C LYS A 22 7.77 5.07 -5.85
N SER A 23 8.01 5.77 -4.74
CA SER A 23 9.31 6.41 -4.46
C SER A 23 10.35 5.35 -4.13
N LEU A 24 9.96 4.32 -3.39
CA LEU A 24 10.81 3.17 -3.10
C LEU A 24 11.26 2.47 -4.38
N LEU A 25 10.37 2.26 -5.35
CA LEU A 25 10.74 1.66 -6.64
C LEU A 25 11.80 2.47 -7.40
N ARG A 26 11.82 3.81 -7.26
CA ARG A 26 12.87 4.65 -7.87
C ARG A 26 14.19 4.53 -7.13
N VAL A 27 14.16 4.51 -5.79
CA VAL A 27 15.34 4.33 -4.94
C VAL A 27 15.97 2.95 -5.17
N ARG A 28 15.13 1.92 -5.35
CA ARG A 28 15.52 0.54 -5.70
C ARG A 28 16.44 0.50 -6.92
N CYS A 29 16.22 1.37 -7.91
CA CYS A 29 17.02 1.42 -9.14
C CYS A 29 18.38 2.13 -8.98
N LEU A 30 18.66 2.78 -7.84
CA LEU A 30 19.87 3.61 -7.69
C LEU A 30 21.13 2.78 -7.42
N SER A 31 21.01 1.64 -6.76
CA SER A 31 22.13 0.72 -6.56
C SER A 31 21.64 -0.68 -6.18
N LYS A 32 22.52 -1.68 -6.32
CA LYS A 32 22.26 -3.05 -5.83
C LYS A 32 22.00 -3.09 -4.32
N SER A 33 22.63 -2.21 -3.56
CA SER A 33 22.43 -2.12 -2.10
C SER A 33 21.04 -1.59 -1.76
N TRP A 34 20.58 -0.53 -2.43
CA TRP A 34 19.21 -0.02 -2.26
C TRP A 34 18.17 -1.02 -2.74
N CYS A 35 18.44 -1.72 -3.84
CA CYS A 35 17.59 -2.80 -4.30
C CYS A 35 17.49 -3.91 -3.24
N SER A 36 18.62 -4.34 -2.69
CA SER A 36 18.66 -5.38 -1.65
C SER A 36 17.95 -4.97 -0.37
N GLU A 37 18.02 -3.69 0.01
CA GLU A 37 17.38 -3.17 1.22
C GLU A 37 15.85 -3.05 1.03
N ILE A 38 15.41 -2.55 -0.12
CA ILE A 38 13.98 -2.34 -0.41
C ILE A 38 13.27 -3.66 -0.71
N ASP A 39 13.96 -4.61 -1.34
CA ASP A 39 13.43 -5.95 -1.60
C ASP A 39 13.51 -6.86 -0.36
N ASN A 40 14.12 -6.38 0.73
CA ASN A 40 14.21 -7.12 1.98
C ASN A 40 12.83 -7.25 2.65
N SER A 41 12.49 -8.47 3.05
CA SER A 41 11.21 -8.75 3.71
C SER A 41 11.03 -8.00 5.04
N SER A 42 12.11 -7.78 5.79
CA SER A 42 12.10 -6.98 7.02
C SER A 42 11.65 -5.55 6.74
N PHE A 43 12.16 -4.95 5.66
CA PHE A 43 11.80 -3.61 5.24
C PHE A 43 10.32 -3.50 4.87
N ALA A 44 9.77 -4.47 4.12
CA ALA A 44 8.36 -4.50 3.76
C ALA A 44 7.43 -4.56 4.99
N GLN A 45 7.79 -5.31 6.03
CA GLN A 45 7.03 -5.37 7.28
C GLN A 45 7.04 -4.05 8.04
N ILE A 46 8.20 -3.39 8.09
CA ILE A 46 8.34 -2.08 8.73
C ILE A 46 7.48 -1.04 7.98
N HIS A 47 7.53 -1.07 6.64
CA HIS A 47 6.76 -0.19 5.76
C HIS A 47 5.24 -0.34 5.94
N LEU A 48 4.74 -1.59 5.96
CA LEU A 48 3.33 -1.91 6.19
C LEU A 48 2.86 -1.52 7.61
N ARG A 49 3.65 -1.84 8.63
CA ARG A 49 3.32 -1.49 10.02
C ARG A 49 3.19 0.02 10.18
N HIS A 50 4.14 0.77 9.63
CA HIS A 50 4.10 2.22 9.63
C HIS A 50 2.91 2.77 8.85
N SER A 51 2.60 2.20 7.68
CA SER A 51 1.42 2.52 6.86
C SER A 51 0.12 2.44 7.68
N LYS A 52 -0.01 1.40 8.50
CA LYS A 52 -1.16 1.12 9.38
C LYS A 52 -1.20 2.03 10.61
N GLU A 53 -0.07 2.20 11.31
CA GLU A 53 0.03 3.02 12.52
C GLU A 53 -0.17 4.51 12.21
N ALA A 54 0.28 4.96 11.04
CA ALA A 54 0.07 6.31 10.56
C ALA A 54 -1.36 6.56 10.02
N SER A 55 -2.29 5.59 10.17
CA SER A 55 -3.68 5.61 9.62
C SER A 55 -3.77 6.03 8.16
N SER A 56 -2.69 5.83 7.42
CA SER A 56 -2.45 6.48 6.14
C SER A 56 -2.91 5.65 4.94
N ASN A 57 -3.45 4.44 5.15
CA ASN A 57 -3.79 3.49 4.08
C ASN A 57 -5.12 2.74 4.35
N LEU A 58 -6.24 3.48 4.42
CA LEU A 58 -7.58 2.89 4.44
C LEU A 58 -8.45 3.62 3.41
N SER A 59 -8.82 2.94 2.33
CA SER A 59 -9.65 3.53 1.27
C SER A 59 -10.79 2.57 0.91
N LEU A 60 -11.95 2.83 1.52
CA LEU A 60 -13.24 2.36 1.04
C LEU A 60 -13.82 3.48 0.14
N VAL A 61 -14.25 3.15 -1.07
CA VAL A 61 -14.79 4.08 -2.06
C VAL A 61 -16.23 3.67 -2.35
N LEU A 62 -17.21 4.52 -2.03
CA LEU A 62 -18.60 4.26 -2.39
C LEU A 62 -18.92 4.93 -3.75
N ASN A 63 -19.66 4.26 -4.63
CA ASN A 63 -20.09 4.73 -5.95
C ASN A 63 -21.57 4.40 -6.18
N GLU A 64 -22.44 5.41 -6.12
CA GLU A 64 -23.92 5.36 -6.25
C GLU A 64 -24.59 4.37 -5.30
N THR A 65 -24.35 3.07 -5.46
CA THR A 65 -24.86 1.94 -4.66
C THR A 65 -23.80 0.90 -4.31
N TYR A 66 -22.57 1.08 -4.78
CA TYR A 66 -21.51 0.08 -4.77
C TYR A 66 -20.39 0.53 -3.85
N LEU A 67 -19.96 -0.32 -2.93
CA LEU A 67 -18.71 -0.08 -2.21
C LEU A 67 -17.55 -0.56 -3.09
N TYR A 68 -16.36 -0.03 -2.85
CA TYR A 68 -15.12 -0.42 -3.49
C TYR A 68 -14.00 -0.35 -2.45
N PHE A 69 -13.03 -1.23 -2.56
CA PHE A 69 -11.81 -1.20 -1.77
C PHE A 69 -10.64 -0.85 -2.67
N VAL A 70 -9.81 0.09 -2.22
CA VAL A 70 -8.57 0.47 -2.89
C VAL A 70 -7.42 0.29 -1.90
N ASN A 71 -6.42 -0.50 -2.31
CA ASN A 71 -5.20 -0.61 -1.54
C ASN A 71 -4.20 0.47 -1.98
N LEU A 72 -3.92 1.40 -1.07
CA LEU A 72 -3.04 2.55 -1.28
C LEU A 72 -1.56 2.17 -1.46
N GLU A 73 -1.15 0.97 -1.02
CA GLU A 73 0.21 0.44 -1.21
C GLU A 73 0.45 -0.10 -2.62
N CYS A 74 -0.62 -0.49 -3.34
CA CYS A 74 -0.47 -1.24 -4.59
C CYS A 74 -0.78 -0.45 -5.86
N LEU A 75 -1.45 0.71 -5.77
CA LEU A 75 -2.02 1.41 -6.94
C LEU A 75 -2.75 0.42 -7.88
N ASN A 76 -3.40 -0.57 -7.30
CA ASN A 76 -4.21 -1.53 -8.05
C ASN A 76 -5.53 -0.88 -8.45
N ALA A 77 -6.21 -1.47 -9.43
CA ALA A 77 -7.55 -1.02 -9.78
C ALA A 77 -8.50 -1.23 -8.58
N ALA A 78 -9.40 -0.27 -8.37
CA ALA A 78 -10.41 -0.33 -7.32
C ALA A 78 -11.26 -1.60 -7.45
N VAL A 79 -11.45 -2.31 -6.34
CA VAL A 79 -12.19 -3.58 -6.30
C VAL A 79 -13.59 -3.32 -5.78
N LYS A 80 -14.63 -3.59 -6.57
CA LYS A 80 -16.02 -3.47 -6.12
C LYS A 80 -16.27 -4.42 -4.93
N LEU A 81 -16.73 -3.86 -3.83
CA LEU A 81 -17.28 -4.53 -2.66
C LEU A 81 -18.79 -4.69 -2.84
N GLU A 82 -19.27 -5.91 -2.69
CA GLU A 82 -20.71 -6.18 -2.55
C GLU A 82 -21.20 -5.75 -1.15
N HIS A 83 -22.39 -5.15 -1.06
CA HIS A 83 -22.94 -4.65 0.20
C HIS A 83 -24.43 -5.05 0.38
N PRO A 84 -24.94 -5.28 1.62
CA PRO A 84 -26.31 -5.72 1.93
C PRO A 84 -27.47 -4.98 1.25
N LEU A 85 -27.24 -3.78 0.73
CA LEU A 85 -28.24 -3.00 -0.02
C LEU A 85 -28.42 -3.49 -1.46
N GLU A 86 -27.46 -4.24 -2.03
CA GLU A 86 -27.57 -4.83 -3.37
C GLU A 86 -28.51 -6.07 -3.41
N ALA A 87 -28.77 -6.74 -2.27
CA ALA A 87 -29.62 -7.93 -2.22
C ALA A 87 -31.13 -7.64 -2.34
N GLN A 88 -31.55 -6.38 -2.16
CA GLN A 88 -32.96 -5.96 -2.19
C GLN A 88 -33.55 -5.89 -3.61
N ASN A 89 -32.73 -6.02 -4.66
CA ASN A 89 -33.19 -5.97 -6.06
C ASN A 89 -33.62 -7.35 -6.62
N SER A 90 -33.86 -8.33 -5.73
CA SER A 90 -34.11 -9.72 -6.08
C SER A 90 -35.58 -10.14 -5.98
N ASP A 91 -36.53 -9.24 -5.64
CA ASP A 91 -37.94 -9.64 -5.49
C ASP A 91 -38.65 -9.65 -6.86
N PRO A 92 -39.00 -10.84 -7.40
CA PRO A 92 -39.57 -10.93 -8.74
C PRO A 92 -41.05 -10.54 -8.79
N ARG A 93 -41.63 -10.01 -7.70
CA ARG A 93 -43.05 -9.60 -7.62
C ARG A 93 -43.37 -8.21 -8.17
N LEU A 94 -42.39 -7.52 -8.76
CA LEU A 94 -42.61 -6.22 -9.43
C LEU A 94 -42.59 -6.33 -10.97
N LEU A 95 -43.00 -7.48 -11.51
CA LEU A 95 -43.43 -7.69 -12.90
C LEU A 95 -44.93 -8.01 -12.94
#